data_AF-A0A7X5U0X0-F1
#
_entry.id   AF-A0A7X5U0X0-F1
#
_cell.length_a   1.000
_cell.length_b   1.000
_cell.length_c   1.000
_cell.angle_alpha   90.00
_cell.angle_beta   90.00
_cell.angle_gamma   90.00
#
_symmetry.space_group_name_H-M   'P 1'
#
loop_
_entity.id
_entity.type
_entity.pdbx_description
1 polymer ?
#
loop_
_entity_poly.entity_id
_entity_poly.type
_entity_poly.pdbx_seq_one_letter_code
_entity_poly.pdbx_strand_id
1 'polypeptide(L)'
;MDLSGIGIWSAQLRYGDAAAAADAAAELEELGYTALWIPDVGGPVIDSVQNLLAATTRVVIATGILNLWMHSPADVAAAHARLSADHGRRFLLGIGVSHAPLIDSKTPGTYRKPLAATAAFLDGLDKADVPVPADERVLAALGPKMLALAAHRSRGAHPYLVTPEHTATARATLGPGPLLLPEQTAVLSTDAEHARAIGRDWLRSYLAMPNYYNNLLRSGFTADELDSVSDRLVDAIVVWGDEDAILARIDEHRAAGADHVCIQVLDSDPRALPREQWRRLAAALHG
;
A
#
# COMPACT_ATOMS: atom_id res chain seq x y z
N MET A 1 14.27 -10.25 2.00
CA MET A 1 12.90 -10.17 1.44
C MET A 1 12.99 -9.87 -0.04
N ASP A 2 12.51 -10.79 -0.88
CA ASP A 2 12.37 -10.57 -2.31
C ASP A 2 11.03 -9.88 -2.61
N LEU A 3 11.04 -8.84 -3.44
CA LEU A 3 9.88 -8.03 -3.82
C LEU A 3 9.79 -7.90 -5.35
N SER A 4 10.63 -8.60 -6.12
CA SER A 4 10.80 -8.39 -7.57
C SER A 4 9.63 -8.83 -8.45
N GLY A 5 8.45 -9.07 -7.87
CA GLY A 5 7.22 -9.43 -8.56
C GLY A 5 6.09 -8.44 -8.29
N ILE A 6 4.86 -8.93 -8.41
CA ILE A 6 3.64 -8.16 -8.16
C ILE A 6 3.06 -8.56 -6.80
N GLY A 7 2.54 -7.56 -6.09
CA GLY A 7 1.88 -7.75 -4.81
C GLY A 7 0.38 -7.57 -4.90
N ILE A 8 -0.33 -7.98 -3.86
CA ILE A 8 -1.75 -7.69 -3.68
C ILE A 8 -1.93 -6.77 -2.47
N TRP A 9 -2.67 -5.68 -2.65
CA TRP A 9 -3.14 -4.83 -1.56
C TRP A 9 -4.58 -5.19 -1.24
N SER A 10 -4.87 -5.53 0.01
CA SER A 10 -6.22 -5.95 0.41
C SER A 10 -6.59 -5.54 1.83
N ALA A 11 -7.63 -4.74 1.96
CA ALA A 11 -8.27 -4.48 3.24
C ALA A 11 -9.03 -5.71 3.77
N GLN A 12 -9.48 -6.62 2.88
CA GLN A 12 -10.23 -7.81 3.24
C GLN A 12 -9.35 -8.84 3.95
N LEU A 13 -8.07 -8.96 3.57
CA LEU A 13 -7.08 -9.75 4.33
C LEU A 13 -6.85 -9.22 5.76
N ARG A 14 -7.21 -7.95 6.02
CA ARG A 14 -7.06 -7.31 7.32
C ARG A 14 -8.32 -7.33 8.18
N TYR A 15 -9.46 -7.01 7.59
CA TYR A 15 -10.71 -6.71 8.29
C TYR A 15 -11.81 -7.75 8.07
N GLY A 16 -11.57 -8.75 7.23
CA GLY A 16 -12.45 -9.90 7.06
C GLY A 16 -12.28 -10.94 8.18
N ASP A 17 -12.85 -12.12 7.95
CA ASP A 17 -12.64 -13.29 8.81
C ASP A 17 -11.18 -13.76 8.76
N ALA A 18 -10.59 -14.08 9.91
CA ALA A 18 -9.18 -14.40 10.02
C ALA A 18 -8.80 -15.73 9.33
N ALA A 19 -9.68 -16.73 9.38
CA ALA A 19 -9.45 -18.00 8.70
C ALA A 19 -9.57 -17.85 7.18
N ALA A 20 -10.61 -17.14 6.72
CA ALA A 20 -10.76 -16.83 5.30
C ALA A 20 -9.60 -16.01 4.73
N ALA A 21 -9.03 -15.10 5.53
CA ALA A 21 -7.85 -14.32 5.18
C ALA A 21 -6.58 -15.18 5.12
N ALA A 22 -6.39 -16.12 6.06
CA ALA A 22 -5.29 -17.08 6.04
C ALA A 22 -5.36 -17.97 4.78
N ASP A 23 -6.53 -18.54 4.48
CA ASP A 23 -6.76 -19.36 3.29
C ASP A 23 -6.50 -18.58 2.00
N ALA A 24 -6.92 -17.31 1.96
CA ALA A 24 -6.67 -16.44 0.81
C ALA A 24 -5.19 -16.10 0.64
N ALA A 25 -4.46 -15.89 1.74
CA ALA A 25 -3.04 -15.61 1.70
C ALA A 25 -2.22 -16.80 1.18
N ALA A 26 -2.57 -18.02 1.60
CA ALA A 26 -1.97 -19.24 1.09
C ALA A 26 -2.19 -19.38 -0.42
N GLU A 27 -3.44 -19.18 -0.88
CA GLU A 27 -3.78 -19.21 -2.30
C GLU A 27 -3.02 -18.13 -3.11
N LEU A 28 -2.93 -16.90 -2.62
CA LEU A 28 -2.19 -15.84 -3.28
C LEU A 28 -0.68 -16.15 -3.41
N GLU A 29 -0.09 -16.83 -2.42
CA GLU A 29 1.28 -17.33 -2.51
C GLU A 29 1.43 -18.43 -3.58
N GLU A 30 0.47 -19.36 -3.66
CA GLU A 30 0.45 -20.41 -4.69
C GLU A 30 0.28 -19.84 -6.10
N LEU A 31 -0.49 -18.76 -6.22
CA LEU A 31 -0.67 -17.99 -7.45
C LEU A 31 0.58 -17.18 -7.84
N GLY A 32 1.62 -17.13 -7.00
CA GLY A 32 2.91 -16.51 -7.33
C GLY A 32 3.05 -15.02 -6.99
N TYR A 33 2.09 -14.42 -6.27
CA TYR A 33 2.25 -13.06 -5.77
C TYR A 33 3.39 -12.98 -4.74
N THR A 34 4.22 -11.94 -4.84
CA THR A 34 5.46 -11.84 -4.03
C THR A 34 5.28 -11.05 -2.73
N ALA A 35 4.22 -10.26 -2.62
CA ALA A 35 3.91 -9.52 -1.41
C ALA A 35 2.40 -9.34 -1.18
N LEU A 36 1.96 -9.41 0.08
CA LEU A 36 0.59 -9.11 0.51
C LEU A 36 0.60 -7.89 1.43
N TRP A 37 -0.12 -6.84 1.05
CA TRP A 37 -0.15 -5.57 1.73
C TRP A 37 -1.49 -5.36 2.43
N ILE A 38 -1.43 -5.04 3.72
CA ILE A 38 -2.62 -4.78 4.55
C ILE A 38 -2.59 -3.39 5.21
N PRO A 39 -3.73 -2.68 5.27
CA PRO A 39 -3.80 -1.37 5.92
C PRO A 39 -3.86 -1.45 7.45
N ASP A 40 -3.54 -0.34 8.11
CA ASP A 40 -3.79 -0.10 9.53
C ASP A 40 -4.61 1.18 9.75
N VAL A 41 -5.93 1.03 9.80
CA VAL A 41 -6.87 2.07 10.24
C VAL A 41 -7.40 1.78 11.65
N GLY A 42 -6.72 0.93 12.42
CA GLY A 42 -7.06 0.54 13.79
C GLY A 42 -7.26 -0.97 13.98
N GLY A 43 -7.33 -1.38 15.24
CA GLY A 43 -7.38 -2.79 15.66
C GLY A 43 -5.98 -3.46 15.70
N PRO A 44 -5.91 -4.77 15.94
CA PRO A 44 -4.65 -5.48 16.16
C PRO A 44 -3.96 -5.86 14.83
N VAL A 45 -3.29 -4.91 14.17
CA VAL A 45 -2.63 -5.17 12.88
C VAL A 45 -1.51 -6.21 12.96
N ILE A 46 -0.77 -6.26 14.07
CA ILE A 46 0.32 -7.24 14.28
C ILE A 46 -0.22 -8.68 14.31
N ASP A 47 -1.39 -8.90 14.92
CA ASP A 47 -2.03 -10.21 14.94
C ASP A 47 -2.46 -10.63 13.54
N SER A 48 -2.92 -9.67 12.72
CA SER A 48 -3.24 -9.93 11.30
C SER A 48 -1.98 -10.29 10.50
N VAL A 49 -0.87 -9.57 10.69
CA VAL A 49 0.42 -9.91 10.07
C VAL A 49 0.86 -11.32 10.47
N GLN A 50 0.76 -11.67 11.75
CA GLN A 50 1.09 -13.00 12.26
C GLN A 50 0.23 -14.09 11.61
N ASN A 51 -1.08 -13.86 11.50
CA ASN A 51 -2.01 -14.80 10.87
C ASN A 51 -1.62 -15.10 9.41
N LEU A 52 -1.30 -14.06 8.63
CA LEU A 52 -0.90 -14.22 7.22
C LEU A 52 0.49 -14.87 7.10
N LEU A 53 1.44 -14.53 7.98
CA LEU A 53 2.76 -15.16 8.02
C LEU A 53 2.69 -16.64 8.38
N ALA A 54 1.79 -17.04 9.28
CA ALA A 54 1.58 -18.42 9.67
C ALA A 54 0.93 -19.26 8.56
N ALA A 55 0.11 -18.63 7.71
CA ALA A 55 -0.56 -19.28 6.58
C ALA A 55 0.31 -19.43 5.33
N THR A 56 1.52 -18.85 5.32
CA THR A 56 2.36 -18.72 4.12
C THR A 56 3.81 -19.07 4.42
N THR A 57 4.60 -19.37 3.40
CA THR A 57 5.98 -19.87 3.57
C THR A 57 7.07 -18.99 2.96
N ARG A 58 6.74 -18.16 1.96
CA ARG A 58 7.69 -17.40 1.14
C ARG A 58 7.27 -15.95 0.95
N VAL A 59 6.00 -15.69 0.75
CA VAL A 59 5.47 -14.36 0.42
C VAL A 59 5.81 -13.36 1.53
N VAL A 60 6.12 -12.13 1.12
CA VAL A 60 6.33 -11.02 2.04
C VAL A 60 4.97 -10.52 2.52
N ILE A 61 4.80 -10.38 3.83
CA ILE A 61 3.63 -9.69 4.39
C ILE A 61 4.06 -8.28 4.73
N ALA A 62 3.31 -7.29 4.26
CA ALA A 62 3.64 -5.88 4.39
C ALA A 62 2.49 -5.09 5.00
N THR A 63 2.82 -4.12 5.85
CA THR A 63 1.84 -3.11 6.24
C THR A 63 1.86 -1.98 5.22
N GLY A 64 0.72 -1.68 4.59
CA GLY A 64 0.54 -0.62 3.60
C GLY A 64 -0.51 0.40 4.00
N ILE A 65 -0.46 1.03 5.19
CA ILE A 65 0.68 1.14 6.12
C ILE A 65 0.31 0.86 7.57
N LEU A 66 1.32 0.63 8.43
CA LEU A 66 1.22 0.70 9.89
C LEU A 66 1.21 2.17 10.31
N ASN A 67 0.25 2.52 11.14
CA ASN A 67 -0.01 3.91 11.49
C ASN A 67 0.80 4.34 12.70
N LEU A 68 1.82 5.17 12.51
CA LEU A 68 2.75 5.53 13.58
C LEU A 68 2.11 6.21 14.80
N TRP A 69 0.90 6.75 14.64
CA TRP A 69 0.15 7.40 15.72
C TRP A 69 -0.55 6.41 16.65
N MET A 70 -0.73 5.16 16.20
CA MET A 70 -1.47 4.12 16.91
C MET A 70 -0.55 3.13 17.64
N HIS A 71 0.75 3.24 17.44
CA HIS A 71 1.74 2.26 17.93
C HIS A 71 2.92 2.95 18.58
N SER A 72 3.55 2.28 19.54
CA SER A 72 4.86 2.68 20.04
C SER A 72 5.96 2.03 19.18
N PRO A 73 7.08 2.72 18.90
CA PRO A 73 8.16 2.12 18.13
C PRO A 73 8.82 0.93 18.86
N ALA A 74 8.86 0.94 20.20
CA ALA A 74 9.41 -0.16 20.97
C ALA A 74 8.58 -1.45 20.82
N ASP A 75 7.25 -1.35 20.91
CA ASP A 75 6.35 -2.50 20.75
C ASP A 75 6.39 -3.04 19.31
N VAL A 76 6.45 -2.16 18.32
CA VAL A 76 6.58 -2.55 16.91
C VAL A 76 7.90 -3.26 16.65
N ALA A 77 9.01 -2.77 17.20
CA ALA A 77 10.31 -3.41 17.06
C ALA A 77 10.34 -4.79 17.72
N ALA A 78 9.81 -4.93 18.93
CA ALA A 78 9.71 -6.21 19.62
C ALA A 78 8.82 -7.21 18.84
N ALA A 79 7.68 -6.76 18.31
CA ALA A 79 6.81 -7.58 17.49
C ALA A 79 7.48 -8.01 16.18
N HIS A 80 8.15 -7.09 15.49
CA HIS A 80 8.87 -7.39 14.25
C HIS A 80 9.99 -8.41 14.47
N ALA A 81 10.78 -8.26 15.53
CA ALA A 81 11.84 -9.21 15.89
C ALA A 81 11.28 -10.60 16.19
N ARG A 82 10.19 -10.68 16.96
CA ARG A 82 9.51 -11.95 17.27
C ARG A 82 8.98 -12.63 16.00
N LEU A 83 8.24 -11.90 15.16
CA LEU A 83 7.70 -12.45 13.91
C LEU A 83 8.81 -12.91 12.96
N SER A 84 9.93 -12.18 12.92
CA SER A 84 11.09 -12.57 12.11
C SER A 84 11.75 -13.84 12.62
N ALA A 85 11.79 -14.06 13.94
CA ALA A 85 12.29 -15.30 14.53
C ALA A 85 11.37 -16.50 14.26
N ASP A 86 10.05 -16.29 14.38
CA ASP A 86 9.05 -17.35 14.26
C ASP A 86 8.78 -17.76 12.79
N HIS A 87 8.81 -16.79 11.86
CA HIS A 87 8.34 -16.96 10.48
C HIS A 87 9.39 -16.64 9.42
N GLY A 88 10.61 -16.30 9.83
CA GLY A 88 11.66 -15.79 8.96
C GLY A 88 11.48 -14.31 8.60
N ARG A 89 12.51 -13.73 7.97
CA ARG A 89 12.55 -12.32 7.56
C ARG A 89 11.61 -12.04 6.38
N ARG A 90 10.30 -12.08 6.62
CA ARG A 90 9.21 -11.90 5.65
C ARG A 90 8.22 -10.79 6.02
N PHE A 91 8.38 -10.12 7.15
CA PHE A 91 7.58 -8.95 7.51
C PHE A 91 8.25 -7.65 7.05
N LEU A 92 7.64 -6.97 6.07
CA LEU A 92 8.03 -5.64 5.62
C LEU A 92 7.20 -4.57 6.35
N LEU A 93 7.85 -3.79 7.19
CA LEU A 93 7.18 -2.73 7.96
C LEU A 93 7.01 -1.47 7.11
N GLY A 94 5.89 -1.33 6.41
CA GLY A 94 5.53 -0.05 5.78
C GLY A 94 4.87 0.88 6.80
N ILE A 95 5.41 2.09 6.92
CA ILE A 95 5.08 3.06 7.97
C ILE A 95 4.47 4.31 7.34
N GLY A 96 3.42 4.86 7.95
CA GLY A 96 2.87 6.12 7.49
C GLY A 96 2.14 6.90 8.57
N VAL A 97 1.70 8.08 8.17
CA VAL A 97 1.10 9.10 9.05
C VAL A 97 -0.42 9.17 8.94
N SER A 98 -1.02 8.44 7.99
CA SER A 98 -2.45 8.51 7.71
C SER A 98 -2.93 9.95 7.45
N HIS A 99 -4.11 10.33 7.94
CA HIS A 99 -4.73 11.64 7.74
C HIS A 99 -5.26 12.22 9.04
N ALA A 100 -5.20 13.55 9.16
CA ALA A 100 -5.68 14.26 10.34
C ALA A 100 -7.13 13.90 10.71
N PRO A 101 -8.12 13.87 9.79
CA PRO A 101 -9.50 13.53 10.14
C PRO A 101 -9.64 12.16 10.82
N LEU A 102 -8.84 11.17 10.41
CA LEU A 102 -8.87 9.83 10.98
C LEU A 102 -8.18 9.81 12.35
N ILE A 103 -6.98 10.39 12.45
CA ILE A 103 -6.16 10.35 13.67
C ILE A 103 -6.78 11.18 14.79
N ASP A 104 -7.27 12.37 14.47
CA ASP A 104 -7.81 13.31 15.45
C ASP A 104 -9.25 12.98 15.84
N SER A 105 -9.91 12.01 15.17
CA SER A 105 -11.27 11.57 15.50
C SER A 105 -11.41 11.07 16.94
N LYS A 106 -10.35 10.47 17.50
CA LYS A 106 -10.32 9.99 18.89
C LYS A 106 -9.70 11.00 19.84
N THR A 107 -8.66 11.71 19.41
CA THR A 107 -7.92 12.65 20.25
C THR A 107 -7.43 13.82 19.41
N PRO A 108 -8.15 14.96 19.41
CA PRO A 108 -7.79 16.13 18.62
C PRO A 108 -6.36 16.62 18.86
N GLY A 109 -5.65 17.00 17.78
CA GLY A 109 -4.27 17.50 17.84
C GLY A 109 -3.20 16.41 17.94
N THR A 110 -3.58 15.14 17.78
CA THR A 110 -2.63 14.02 17.70
C THR A 110 -1.83 14.11 16.42
N TYR A 111 -2.48 14.35 15.29
CA TYR A 111 -1.84 14.52 13.99
C TYR A 111 -1.12 15.88 13.93
N ARG A 112 0.21 15.86 14.01
CA ARG A 112 1.02 17.09 13.98
C ARG A 112 2.42 16.85 13.45
N LYS A 113 2.95 17.79 12.66
CA LYS A 113 4.32 17.75 12.11
C LYS A 113 4.69 16.36 11.51
N PRO A 114 3.97 15.84 10.50
CA PRO A 114 4.11 14.46 10.03
C PRO A 114 5.54 14.01 9.75
N LEU A 115 6.36 14.85 9.09
CA LEU A 115 7.76 14.54 8.80
C LEU A 115 8.61 14.34 10.07
N ALA A 116 8.44 15.21 11.07
CA ALA A 116 9.17 15.12 12.33
C ALA A 116 8.70 13.92 13.16
N ALA A 117 7.39 13.62 13.13
CA ALA A 117 6.83 12.45 13.80
C ALA A 117 7.34 11.14 13.18
N THR A 118 7.40 11.05 11.85
CA THR A 118 8.01 9.90 11.16
C THR A 118 9.48 9.74 11.52
N ALA A 119 10.26 10.83 11.49
CA ALA A 119 11.67 10.77 11.89
C ALA A 119 11.85 10.29 13.34
N ALA A 120 11.04 10.80 14.27
CA ALA A 120 11.08 10.39 15.67
C ALA A 120 10.67 8.92 15.87
N PHE A 121 9.68 8.44 15.11
CA PHE A 121 9.28 7.03 15.15
C PHE A 121 10.42 6.12 14.64
N LEU A 122 11.08 6.49 13.55
CA LEU A 122 12.26 5.77 13.03
C LEU A 122 13.43 5.78 14.01
N ASP A 123 13.70 6.91 14.67
CA ASP A 123 14.70 6.98 15.74
C ASP A 123 14.33 6.05 16.91
N GLY A 124 13.05 5.89 17.22
CA GLY A 124 12.58 4.94 18.22
C GLY A 124 12.81 3.49 17.81
N LEU A 125 12.54 3.14 16.54
CA LEU A 125 12.83 1.80 16.00
C LEU A 125 14.34 1.51 16.05
N ASP A 126 15.17 2.51 15.73
CA ASP A 126 16.64 2.37 15.70
C ASP A 126 17.24 2.22 17.11
N LYS A 127 16.52 2.66 18.16
CA LYS A 127 16.95 2.62 19.57
C LYS A 127 16.35 1.47 20.38
N ALA A 128 15.47 0.67 19.79
CA ALA A 128 14.89 -0.49 20.47
C ALA A 128 15.97 -1.54 20.80
N ASP A 129 15.69 -2.43 21.75
CA ASP A 129 16.61 -3.51 22.16
C ASP A 129 17.03 -4.38 20.98
N VAL A 130 16.07 -4.70 20.10
CA VAL A 130 16.31 -5.29 18.78
C VAL A 130 15.75 -4.33 17.72
N PRO A 131 16.61 -3.53 17.06
CA PRO A 131 16.15 -2.56 16.08
C PRO A 131 15.50 -3.19 14.85
N VAL A 132 14.51 -2.51 14.27
CA VAL A 132 13.99 -2.88 12.93
C VAL A 132 14.97 -2.39 11.87
N PRO A 133 15.60 -3.29 11.08
CA PRO A 133 16.59 -2.91 10.09
C PRO A 133 16.02 -1.95 9.03
N ALA A 134 16.85 -1.04 8.53
CA ALA A 134 16.43 -0.08 7.52
C ALA A 134 15.99 -0.77 6.21
N ASP A 135 16.56 -1.93 5.87
CA ASP A 135 16.21 -2.78 4.73
C ASP A 135 14.90 -3.60 4.95
N GLU A 136 14.24 -3.44 6.10
CA GLU A 136 13.00 -4.14 6.44
C GLU A 136 11.83 -3.20 6.73
N ARG A 137 12.02 -1.91 6.45
CA ARG A 137 10.97 -0.89 6.53
C ARG A 137 10.91 -0.04 5.28
N VAL A 138 9.72 0.46 4.97
CA VAL A 138 9.46 1.42 3.89
C VAL A 138 8.53 2.52 4.39
N LEU A 139 8.53 3.68 3.73
CA LEU A 139 7.67 4.80 4.13
C LEU A 139 6.54 5.05 3.12
N ALA A 140 5.33 5.29 3.61
CA ALA A 140 4.31 5.98 2.83
C ALA A 140 4.81 7.38 2.50
N ALA A 141 5.06 7.64 1.22
CA ALA A 141 5.65 8.90 0.78
C ALA A 141 5.06 9.36 -0.54
N LEU A 142 4.29 10.46 -0.48
CA LEU A 142 3.74 11.13 -1.67
C LEU A 142 4.54 12.38 -2.05
N GLY A 143 4.90 13.18 -1.04
CA GLY A 143 5.56 14.46 -1.23
C GLY A 143 7.09 14.38 -1.16
N PRO A 144 7.81 15.35 -1.75
CA PRO A 144 9.26 15.28 -1.95
C PRO A 144 10.05 15.17 -0.65
N LYS A 145 9.61 15.83 0.44
CA LYS A 145 10.28 15.73 1.74
C LYS A 145 10.18 14.34 2.38
N MET A 146 9.04 13.67 2.22
CA MET A 146 8.86 12.32 2.76
C MET A 146 9.59 11.29 1.88
N LEU A 147 9.62 11.50 0.56
CA LEU A 147 10.43 10.70 -0.36
C LEU A 147 11.92 10.80 -0.03
N ALA A 148 12.43 12.01 0.22
CA ALA A 148 13.82 12.20 0.65
C ALA A 148 14.11 11.50 1.99
N LEU A 149 13.19 11.55 2.96
CA LEU A 149 13.33 10.80 4.21
C LEU A 149 13.36 9.29 3.97
N ALA A 150 12.48 8.79 3.10
CA ALA A 150 12.40 7.37 2.73
C ALA A 150 13.72 6.89 2.11
N ALA A 151 14.30 7.70 1.21
CA ALA A 151 15.57 7.38 0.55
C ALA A 151 16.75 7.21 1.53
N HIS A 152 16.73 7.93 2.65
CA HIS A 152 17.85 7.92 3.61
C HIS A 152 17.66 7.00 4.81
N ARG A 153 16.42 6.72 5.22
CA ARG A 153 16.13 6.05 6.50
C ARG A 153 15.40 4.73 6.37
N SER A 154 15.10 4.29 5.15
CA SER A 154 14.33 3.08 4.89
C SER A 154 14.79 2.39 3.59
N ARG A 155 14.23 1.22 3.30
CA ARG A 155 14.50 0.49 2.07
C ARG A 155 13.92 1.19 0.85
N GLY A 156 12.93 2.04 1.02
CA GLY A 156 12.18 2.61 -0.09
C GLY A 156 10.88 3.31 0.30
N ALA A 157 10.10 3.65 -0.70
CA ALA A 157 8.81 4.31 -0.55
C ALA A 157 7.66 3.47 -1.12
N HIS A 158 6.50 3.59 -0.46
CA HIS A 158 5.22 3.03 -0.89
C HIS A 158 4.23 4.18 -1.12
N PRO A 159 4.18 4.79 -2.32
CA PRO A 159 3.12 5.71 -2.67
C PRO A 159 1.82 4.96 -2.94
N TYR A 160 0.69 5.60 -2.61
CA TYR A 160 -0.65 5.02 -2.70
C TYR A 160 -1.59 6.05 -3.32
N LEU A 161 -2.54 5.62 -4.16
CA LEU A 161 -3.46 6.52 -4.86
C LEU A 161 -2.69 7.54 -5.72
N VAL A 162 -1.88 7.02 -6.63
CA VAL A 162 -0.96 7.78 -7.50
C VAL A 162 -1.03 7.28 -8.93
N THR A 163 -0.56 8.10 -9.87
CA THR A 163 -0.46 7.73 -11.28
C THR A 163 0.96 7.23 -11.63
N PRO A 164 1.17 6.62 -12.82
CA PRO A 164 2.51 6.35 -13.34
C PRO A 164 3.40 7.61 -13.43
N GLU A 165 2.86 8.78 -13.77
CA GLU A 165 3.63 10.03 -13.82
C GLU A 165 4.11 10.48 -12.44
N HIS A 166 3.29 10.28 -11.39
CA HIS A 166 3.74 10.49 -10.02
C HIS A 166 4.86 9.50 -9.67
N THR A 167 4.76 8.25 -10.11
CA THR A 167 5.82 7.24 -9.92
C THR A 167 7.14 7.71 -10.52
N ALA A 168 7.12 8.25 -11.75
CA ALA A 168 8.33 8.81 -12.39
C ALA A 168 8.93 9.98 -11.59
N THR A 169 8.07 10.87 -11.09
CA THR A 169 8.48 11.99 -10.23
C THR A 169 9.06 11.51 -8.90
N ALA A 170 8.46 10.49 -8.30
CA ALA A 170 8.92 9.88 -7.07
C ALA A 170 10.28 9.20 -7.26
N ARG A 171 10.48 8.46 -8.36
CA ARG A 171 11.77 7.86 -8.72
C ARG A 171 12.86 8.92 -8.87
N ALA A 172 12.58 10.03 -9.56
CA ALA A 172 13.53 11.13 -9.70
C ALA A 172 13.95 11.73 -8.35
N THR A 173 13.07 11.73 -7.34
CA THR A 173 13.36 12.21 -5.99
C THR A 173 14.10 11.17 -5.14
N LEU A 174 13.74 9.89 -5.24
CA LEU A 174 14.36 8.79 -4.46
C LEU A 174 15.77 8.45 -4.94
N GLY A 175 16.05 8.63 -6.22
CA GLY A 175 17.27 8.13 -6.86
C GLY A 175 17.22 6.63 -7.15
N PRO A 176 18.32 6.02 -7.62
CA PRO A 176 18.34 4.65 -8.15
C PRO A 176 18.44 3.53 -7.10
N GLY A 177 18.74 3.86 -5.83
CA GLY A 177 19.02 2.85 -4.80
C GLY A 177 17.79 2.35 -4.04
N PRO A 178 17.02 3.25 -3.39
CA PRO A 178 15.84 2.86 -2.62
C PRO A 178 14.74 2.27 -3.52
N LEU A 179 13.98 1.32 -2.98
CA LEU A 179 12.84 0.73 -3.68
C LEU A 179 11.68 1.73 -3.84
N LEU A 180 10.96 1.61 -4.95
CA LEU A 180 9.71 2.32 -5.21
C LEU A 180 8.60 1.31 -5.48
N LEU A 181 7.61 1.28 -4.59
CA LEU A 181 6.62 0.21 -4.48
C LEU A 181 5.19 0.78 -4.60
N PRO A 182 4.77 1.41 -5.71
CA PRO A 182 3.43 1.98 -5.82
C PRO A 182 2.32 0.94 -5.67
N GLU A 183 1.21 1.38 -5.08
CA GLU A 183 -0.08 0.72 -5.26
C GLU A 183 -0.73 1.17 -6.58
N GLN A 184 -1.43 0.24 -7.23
CA GLN A 184 -2.26 0.49 -8.41
C GLN A 184 -3.62 -0.17 -8.23
N THR A 185 -4.67 0.64 -8.24
CA THR A 185 -6.05 0.19 -8.09
C THR A 185 -6.59 -0.33 -9.42
N ALA A 186 -7.29 -1.46 -9.43
CA ALA A 186 -7.79 -2.10 -10.63
C ALA A 186 -9.25 -2.58 -10.51
N VAL A 187 -9.98 -2.52 -11.62
CA VAL A 187 -11.31 -3.15 -11.79
C VAL A 187 -11.28 -4.05 -13.02
N LEU A 188 -11.46 -5.36 -12.85
CA LEU A 188 -11.58 -6.31 -13.97
C LEU A 188 -12.98 -6.23 -14.58
N SER A 189 -13.21 -5.24 -15.44
CA SER A 189 -14.42 -5.07 -16.22
C SER A 189 -14.14 -4.28 -17.50
N THR A 190 -14.66 -4.78 -18.63
CA THR A 190 -14.63 -4.08 -19.93
C THR A 190 -15.81 -3.11 -20.11
N ASP A 191 -16.75 -3.08 -19.16
CA ASP A 191 -17.83 -2.08 -19.11
C ASP A 191 -17.32 -0.83 -18.38
N ALA A 192 -17.06 0.22 -19.17
CA ALA A 192 -16.54 1.49 -18.69
C ALA A 192 -17.46 2.18 -17.68
N GLU A 193 -18.78 2.11 -17.88
CA GLU A 193 -19.75 2.79 -17.01
C GLU A 193 -19.78 2.09 -15.64
N HIS A 194 -19.82 0.75 -15.66
CA HIS A 194 -19.73 -0.06 -14.46
C HIS A 194 -18.41 0.14 -13.70
N ALA A 195 -17.28 0.07 -14.39
CA ALA A 195 -15.97 0.20 -13.77
C ALA A 195 -15.76 1.60 -13.16
N ARG A 196 -16.15 2.65 -13.90
CA ARG A 196 -16.07 4.02 -13.40
C ARG A 196 -17.01 4.28 -12.23
N ALA A 197 -18.17 3.64 -12.17
CA ALA A 197 -19.05 3.75 -11.01
C ALA A 197 -18.37 3.20 -9.74
N ILE A 198 -17.79 2.00 -9.80
CA ILE A 198 -17.02 1.40 -8.70
C ILE A 198 -15.85 2.30 -8.29
N GLY A 199 -15.02 2.69 -9.26
CA GLY A 199 -13.84 3.53 -9.02
C GLY A 199 -14.20 4.88 -8.42
N ARG A 200 -15.28 5.51 -8.89
CA ARG A 200 -15.76 6.79 -8.39
C ARG A 200 -16.22 6.72 -6.95
N ASP A 201 -17.05 5.74 -6.61
CA ASP A 201 -17.58 5.59 -5.25
C ASP A 201 -16.44 5.32 -4.25
N TRP A 202 -15.48 4.50 -4.65
CA TRP A 202 -14.27 4.27 -3.88
C TRP A 202 -13.43 5.56 -3.70
N LEU A 203 -13.12 6.28 -4.79
CA LEU A 203 -12.30 7.50 -4.77
C LEU A 203 -12.89 8.61 -3.90
N ARG A 204 -14.23 8.75 -3.83
CA ARG A 204 -14.88 9.79 -2.99
C ARG A 204 -14.39 9.75 -1.54
N SER A 205 -14.18 8.56 -0.98
CA SER A 205 -13.72 8.38 0.39
C SER A 205 -12.30 8.89 0.62
N TYR A 206 -11.43 8.73 -0.38
CA TYR A 206 -10.04 9.19 -0.33
C TYR A 206 -9.90 10.67 -0.64
N LEU A 207 -10.74 11.22 -1.52
CA LEU A 207 -10.72 12.64 -1.86
C LEU A 207 -11.23 13.53 -0.72
N ALA A 208 -11.98 12.97 0.23
CA ALA A 208 -12.27 13.62 1.51
C ALA A 208 -11.02 13.82 2.40
N MET A 209 -9.89 13.19 2.05
CA MET A 209 -8.65 13.27 2.82
C MET A 209 -7.68 14.31 2.22
N PRO A 210 -7.28 15.35 2.99
CA PRO A 210 -6.50 16.46 2.44
C PRO A 210 -5.15 16.07 1.84
N ASN A 211 -4.49 15.02 2.35
CA ASN A 211 -3.17 14.63 1.83
C ASN A 211 -3.27 14.08 0.40
N TYR A 212 -4.30 13.29 0.10
CA TYR A 212 -4.53 12.74 -1.25
C TYR A 212 -5.03 13.82 -2.19
N TYR A 213 -6.04 14.60 -1.78
CA TYR A 213 -6.55 15.73 -2.57
C TYR A 213 -5.42 16.67 -3.01
N ASN A 214 -4.59 17.13 -2.06
CA ASN A 214 -3.46 18.02 -2.36
C ASN A 214 -2.36 17.34 -3.18
N ASN A 215 -2.20 16.01 -3.10
CA ASN A 215 -1.25 15.29 -3.94
C ASN A 215 -1.70 15.24 -5.39
N LEU A 216 -2.98 15.00 -5.64
CA LEU A 216 -3.54 14.97 -6.98
C LEU A 216 -3.53 16.37 -7.63
N LEU A 217 -3.80 17.43 -6.88
CA LEU A 217 -3.61 18.80 -7.37
C LEU A 217 -2.15 19.04 -7.84
N ARG A 218 -1.17 18.62 -7.05
CA ARG A 218 0.26 18.71 -7.45
C ARG A 218 0.60 17.84 -8.66
N SER A 219 -0.19 16.80 -8.92
CA SER A 219 0.00 15.87 -10.04
C SER A 219 -0.73 16.33 -11.32
N GLY A 220 -1.32 17.53 -11.32
CA GLY A 220 -1.90 18.15 -12.51
C GLY A 220 -3.42 17.97 -12.67
N PHE A 221 -4.12 17.54 -11.62
CA PHE A 221 -5.59 17.58 -11.59
C PHE A 221 -6.09 18.94 -11.11
N THR A 222 -7.24 19.36 -11.62
CA THR A 222 -7.94 20.57 -11.17
C THR A 222 -8.89 20.27 -10.01
N ALA A 223 -9.25 21.28 -9.21
CA ALA A 223 -10.22 21.12 -8.13
C ALA A 223 -11.57 20.58 -8.64
N ASP A 224 -12.04 21.11 -9.77
CA ASP A 224 -13.30 20.66 -10.40
C ASP A 224 -13.28 19.16 -10.75
N GLU A 225 -12.15 18.65 -11.25
CA GLU A 225 -11.99 17.23 -11.57
C GLU A 225 -11.97 16.34 -10.32
N LEU A 226 -11.44 16.83 -9.21
CA LEU A 226 -11.41 16.13 -7.93
C LEU A 226 -12.80 16.15 -7.27
N ASP A 227 -13.45 17.31 -7.22
CA ASP A 227 -14.74 17.49 -6.54
C ASP A 227 -15.86 16.74 -7.27
N SER A 228 -15.82 16.71 -8.61
CA SER A 228 -16.76 15.94 -9.43
C SER A 228 -16.39 14.46 -9.54
N VAL A 229 -15.18 14.07 -9.15
CA VAL A 229 -14.59 12.75 -9.41
C VAL A 229 -14.74 12.37 -10.88
N SER A 230 -14.18 13.24 -11.74
CA SER A 230 -14.30 13.16 -13.20
C SER A 230 -13.83 11.81 -13.76
N ASP A 231 -14.33 11.44 -14.94
CA ASP A 231 -13.88 10.23 -15.66
C ASP A 231 -12.36 10.23 -15.87
N ARG A 232 -11.76 11.37 -16.21
CA ARG A 232 -10.29 11.48 -16.36
C ARG A 232 -9.55 11.12 -15.08
N LEU A 233 -10.05 11.58 -13.92
CA LEU A 233 -9.46 11.24 -12.64
C LEU A 233 -9.60 9.75 -12.34
N VAL A 234 -10.79 9.19 -12.55
CA VAL A 234 -11.05 7.77 -12.32
C VAL A 234 -10.12 6.92 -13.18
N ASP A 235 -10.04 7.17 -14.49
CA ASP A 235 -9.23 6.40 -15.44
C ASP A 235 -7.71 6.51 -15.18
N ALA A 236 -7.27 7.64 -14.62
CA ALA A 236 -5.87 7.87 -14.28
C ALA A 236 -5.44 7.12 -13.01
N ILE A 237 -6.34 6.95 -12.03
CA ILE A 237 -6.03 6.31 -10.75
C ILE A 237 -6.43 4.84 -10.73
N VAL A 238 -7.55 4.50 -11.34
CA VAL A 238 -8.12 3.15 -11.39
C VAL A 238 -8.00 2.64 -12.82
N VAL A 239 -7.12 1.66 -13.04
CA VAL A 239 -7.12 0.94 -14.31
C VAL A 239 -8.34 0.03 -14.36
N TRP A 240 -9.03 -0.01 -15.49
CA TRP A 240 -10.12 -0.93 -15.72
C TRP A 240 -10.04 -1.52 -17.13
N GLY A 241 -10.53 -2.75 -17.27
CA GLY A 241 -10.47 -3.50 -18.51
C GLY A 241 -10.33 -4.99 -18.27
N ASP A 242 -9.74 -5.67 -19.25
CA ASP A 242 -9.28 -7.05 -19.12
C ASP A 242 -7.89 -7.12 -18.45
N GLU A 243 -7.34 -8.33 -18.40
CA GLU A 243 -6.03 -8.60 -17.85
C GLU A 243 -4.93 -7.80 -18.57
N ASP A 244 -4.98 -7.72 -19.90
CA ASP A 244 -3.99 -6.99 -20.71
C ASP A 244 -3.95 -5.50 -20.36
N ALA A 245 -5.11 -4.87 -20.15
CA ALA A 245 -5.17 -3.48 -19.71
C ALA A 245 -4.50 -3.26 -18.35
N ILE A 246 -4.71 -4.19 -17.40
CA ILE A 246 -4.11 -4.11 -16.06
C ILE A 246 -2.60 -4.36 -16.13
N LEU A 247 -2.16 -5.36 -16.90
CA LEU A 247 -0.73 -5.63 -17.12
C LEU A 247 -0.02 -4.45 -17.78
N ALA A 248 -0.64 -3.81 -18.77
CA ALA A 248 -0.11 -2.61 -19.39
C ALA A 248 0.10 -1.48 -18.38
N ARG A 249 -0.87 -1.24 -17.47
CA ARG A 249 -0.71 -0.24 -16.40
C ARG A 249 0.42 -0.59 -15.42
N ILE A 250 0.61 -1.87 -15.11
CA ILE A 250 1.74 -2.31 -14.29
C ILE A 250 3.06 -1.97 -15.00
N ASP A 251 3.14 -2.21 -16.30
CA ASP A 251 4.32 -1.91 -17.10
C ASP A 251 4.55 -0.40 -17.23
N GLU A 252 3.50 0.43 -17.26
CA GLU A 252 3.62 1.90 -17.17
C GLU A 252 4.31 2.32 -15.85
N HIS A 253 3.91 1.74 -14.72
CA HIS A 253 4.59 2.01 -13.44
C HIS A 253 6.04 1.53 -13.42
N ARG A 254 6.33 0.36 -14.00
CA ARG A 254 7.71 -0.16 -14.11
C ARG A 254 8.57 0.72 -15.01
N ALA A 255 8.04 1.16 -16.15
CA ALA A 255 8.71 2.10 -17.05
C ALA A 255 8.95 3.46 -16.36
N ALA A 256 8.04 3.87 -15.47
CA ALA A 256 8.21 5.03 -14.60
C ALA A 256 9.20 4.81 -13.44
N GLY A 257 9.74 3.60 -13.28
CA GLY A 257 10.78 3.26 -12.32
C GLY A 257 10.28 2.63 -11.02
N ALA A 258 9.09 2.03 -10.99
CA ALA A 258 8.68 1.15 -9.91
C ALA A 258 9.50 -0.16 -9.92
N ASP A 259 9.92 -0.62 -8.73
CA ASP A 259 10.57 -1.92 -8.55
C ASP A 259 9.56 -3.04 -8.26
N HIS A 260 8.36 -2.65 -7.81
CA HIS A 260 7.25 -3.51 -7.42
C HIS A 260 5.96 -2.74 -7.69
N VAL A 261 4.90 -3.43 -8.10
CA VAL A 261 3.56 -2.85 -8.16
C VAL A 261 2.64 -3.72 -7.33
N CYS A 262 1.90 -3.09 -6.43
CA CYS A 262 0.94 -3.75 -5.57
C CYS A 262 -0.48 -3.48 -6.05
N ILE A 263 -1.21 -4.50 -6.48
CA ILE A 263 -2.53 -4.35 -7.10
C ILE A 263 -3.63 -4.38 -6.03
N GLN A 264 -4.44 -3.34 -6.01
CA GLN A 264 -5.68 -3.31 -5.23
C GLN A 264 -6.86 -3.59 -6.16
N VAL A 265 -7.43 -4.78 -6.08
CA VAL A 265 -8.62 -5.12 -6.87
C VAL A 265 -9.87 -4.58 -6.17
N LEU A 266 -10.68 -3.84 -6.91
CA LEU A 266 -12.02 -3.42 -6.52
C LEU A 266 -13.07 -4.29 -7.22
N ASP A 267 -14.18 -4.50 -6.53
CA ASP A 267 -15.37 -5.15 -7.04
C ASP A 267 -16.61 -4.45 -6.44
N SER A 268 -17.77 -4.76 -6.99
CA SER A 268 -19.09 -4.32 -6.56
C SER A 268 -19.37 -4.53 -5.07
N ASP A 269 -18.89 -5.64 -4.47
CA ASP A 269 -18.87 -5.83 -3.02
C ASP A 269 -17.47 -5.56 -2.45
N PRO A 270 -17.23 -4.38 -1.85
CA PRO A 270 -15.92 -4.05 -1.30
C PRO A 270 -15.53 -4.88 -0.08
N ARG A 271 -16.44 -5.71 0.48
CA ARG A 271 -16.16 -6.58 1.63
C ARG A 271 -15.79 -8.00 1.23
N ALA A 272 -16.12 -8.42 0.01
CA ALA A 272 -15.80 -9.76 -0.47
C ALA A 272 -14.32 -9.86 -0.86
N LEU A 273 -13.72 -11.04 -0.66
CA LEU A 273 -12.40 -11.33 -1.20
C LEU A 273 -12.51 -11.55 -2.72
N PRO A 274 -11.83 -10.74 -3.55
CA PRO A 274 -11.90 -10.85 -5.01
C PRO A 274 -11.00 -11.98 -5.54
N ARG A 275 -11.24 -13.21 -5.04
CA ARG A 275 -10.39 -14.38 -5.33
C ARG A 275 -10.36 -14.74 -6.81
N GLU A 276 -11.50 -14.63 -7.49
CA GLU A 276 -11.59 -14.92 -8.92
C GLU A 276 -10.74 -13.94 -9.73
N GLN A 277 -10.82 -12.65 -9.41
CA GLN A 277 -10.01 -11.62 -10.03
C GLN A 277 -8.52 -11.84 -9.81
N TRP A 278 -8.11 -12.25 -8.60
CA TRP A 278 -6.72 -12.61 -8.32
C TRP A 278 -6.25 -13.80 -9.15
N ARG A 279 -7.05 -14.87 -9.29
CA ARG A 279 -6.69 -16.02 -10.15
C ARG A 279 -6.52 -15.62 -11.60
N ARG A 280 -7.44 -14.80 -12.13
CA ARG A 280 -7.38 -14.28 -13.50
C ARG A 280 -6.11 -13.49 -13.77
N LEU A 281 -5.78 -12.55 -12.88
CA LEU A 281 -4.55 -11.76 -12.99
C LEU A 281 -3.30 -12.64 -12.89
N ALA A 282 -3.26 -13.60 -11.95
CA ALA A 282 -2.14 -14.52 -11.81
C ALA A 282 -1.92 -15.39 -13.05
N ALA A 283 -3.01 -15.86 -13.68
CA ALA A 283 -2.93 -16.61 -14.92
C ALA A 283 -2.32 -15.78 -16.06
N ALA A 284 -2.69 -14.51 -16.18
CA ALA A 284 -2.15 -13.60 -17.18
C ALA A 284 -0.68 -13.20 -16.92
N LEU A 285 -0.23 -13.23 -15.66
CA LEU A 285 1.17 -12.97 -15.31
C LEU A 285 2.15 -14.09 -15.65
N HIS A 286 1.64 -15.31 -15.83
CA HIS A 286 2.43 -16.50 -16.08
C HIS A 286 2.20 -17.12 -17.47
N GLY A 287 1.26 -16.57 -18.24
CA GLY A 287 0.97 -16.98 -19.63
C GLY A 287 1.85 -16.26 -20.63
#